data_AF-A0A382Z5E7-F1
#
_entry.id   AF-A0A382Z5E7-F1
#
_cell.length_a   1.000
_cell.length_b   1.000
_cell.length_c   1.000
_cell.angle_alpha   90.00
_cell.angle_beta   90.00
_cell.angle_gamma   90.00
#
_symmetry.space_group_name_H-M   'P 1'
#
loop_
_entity.id
_entity.type
_entity.pdbx_description
1 polymer ?
#
loop_
_entity_poly.entity_id
_entity_poly.type
_entity_poly.pdbx_seq_one_letter_code
_entity_poly.pdbx_strand_id
1 'polypeptide(L)'
;MPSAVLKSAGRLSDFVALGRHGDMHWMEGHLRRRSDPFALWSDVKSVVVVGVNYGPEGNPLATLSKKNAGAISVYARNRDYHKILKGRMKQLGSWIVSRYGGDLKVFVDTAPVMEKPLAEAAGIGWQGKHTNLVSERYGS
;
A
#
# COMPACT_ATOMS: atom_id res chain seq x y z
N MET A 1 3.18 10.99 10.25
CA MET A 1 3.34 9.93 11.27
C MET A 1 4.24 8.80 10.75
N PRO A 2 5.58 8.97 10.68
CA PRO A 2 6.47 7.88 10.27
C PRO A 2 6.42 6.69 11.25
N SER A 3 6.43 6.96 12.56
CA SER A 3 6.49 5.94 13.62
C SER A 3 5.30 4.99 13.71
N ALA A 4 4.21 5.22 12.97
CA ALA A 4 3.03 4.34 12.96
C ALA A 4 3.35 2.89 12.57
N VAL A 5 4.35 2.70 11.69
CA VAL A 5 4.80 1.37 11.24
C VAL A 5 5.44 0.56 12.37
N LEU A 6 6.07 1.22 13.35
CA LEU A 6 6.78 0.56 14.46
C LEU A 6 5.83 -0.32 15.30
N LYS A 7 4.56 0.07 15.45
CA LYS A 7 3.55 -0.75 16.14
C LYS A 7 3.27 -2.08 15.44
N SER A 8 3.47 -2.13 14.12
CA SER A 8 3.25 -3.34 13.30
C SER A 8 4.52 -4.13 13.06
N ALA A 9 5.69 -3.60 13.44
CA ALA A 9 6.99 -4.26 13.29
C ALA A 9 7.05 -5.62 14.00
N GLY A 10 6.61 -5.68 15.26
CA GLY A 10 6.59 -6.93 16.04
C GLY A 10 5.75 -8.01 15.37
N ARG A 11 4.53 -7.65 14.93
CA ARG A 11 3.63 -8.57 14.21
C ARG A 11 4.24 -9.11 12.92
N LEU A 12 4.99 -8.29 12.18
CA LEU A 12 5.70 -8.72 10.99
C LEU A 12 6.83 -9.70 11.32
N SER A 13 7.61 -9.41 12.36
CA SER A 13 8.68 -10.30 12.84
C SER A 13 8.12 -11.66 13.23
N ASP A 14 7.04 -11.70 14.02
CA ASP A 14 6.38 -12.94 14.44
C ASP A 14 5.82 -13.72 13.24
N PHE A 15 5.20 -13.01 12.29
CA PHE A 15 4.67 -13.63 11.06
C PHE A 15 5.76 -14.32 10.25
N VAL A 16 6.93 -13.69 10.12
CA VAL A 16 8.08 -14.27 9.40
C VAL A 16 8.70 -15.42 10.19
N ALA A 17 8.92 -15.26 11.50
CA ALA A 17 9.46 -16.31 12.35
C ALA A 17 8.60 -17.58 12.36
N LEU A 18 7.29 -17.44 12.21
CA LEU A 18 6.34 -18.56 12.09
C LEU A 18 6.25 -19.16 10.67
N GLY A 19 7.07 -18.72 9.71
CA GLY A 19 7.09 -19.23 8.34
C GLY A 19 5.82 -18.92 7.54
N ARG A 20 5.03 -17.91 7.94
CA ARG A 20 3.71 -17.63 7.35
C ARG A 20 3.76 -16.86 6.03
N HIS A 21 4.95 -16.51 5.53
CA HIS A 21 5.13 -15.75 4.29
C HIS A 21 5.07 -16.59 3.01
N GLY A 22 4.90 -17.92 3.11
CA GLY A 22 4.93 -18.82 1.96
C GLY A 22 6.22 -18.64 1.15
N ASP A 23 6.11 -18.55 -0.17
CA ASP A 23 7.26 -18.42 -1.07
C ASP A 23 7.90 -17.00 -1.09
N MET A 24 7.39 -16.05 -0.28
CA MET A 24 7.92 -14.68 -0.20
C MET A 24 9.22 -14.59 0.62
N HIS A 25 10.22 -15.41 0.32
CA HIS A 25 11.52 -15.44 1.03
C HIS A 25 12.23 -14.08 1.07
N TRP A 26 11.97 -13.21 0.08
CA TRP A 26 12.49 -11.84 0.09
C TRP A 26 12.06 -11.06 1.34
N MET A 27 10.96 -11.46 2.02
CA MET A 27 10.43 -10.77 3.20
C MET A 27 11.41 -10.84 4.37
N GLU A 28 12.09 -11.98 4.55
CA GLU A 28 13.11 -12.19 5.57
C GLU A 28 14.25 -11.16 5.43
N GLY A 29 14.79 -11.01 4.22
CA GLY A 29 15.87 -10.06 3.92
C GLY A 29 15.48 -8.58 3.99
N HIS A 30 14.18 -8.27 4.01
CA HIS A 30 13.66 -6.89 4.01
C HIS A 30 12.95 -6.49 5.29
N LEU A 31 12.94 -7.35 6.33
CA LEU A 31 12.24 -7.11 7.60
C LEU A 31 12.52 -5.71 8.15
N ARG A 32 13.79 -5.35 8.36
CA ARG A 32 14.19 -4.06 8.92
C ARG A 32 13.69 -2.88 8.09
N ARG A 33 13.82 -2.97 6.76
CA ARG A 33 13.37 -1.92 5.84
C ARG A 33 11.86 -1.75 5.84
N ARG A 34 11.10 -2.84 6.07
CA ARG A 34 9.63 -2.79 6.18
C ARG A 34 9.16 -2.25 7.51
N SER A 35 9.80 -2.66 8.60
CA SER A 35 9.40 -2.33 9.96
C SER A 35 9.78 -0.91 10.40
N ASP A 36 10.77 -0.31 9.74
CA ASP A 36 11.33 0.98 10.14
C ASP A 36 11.41 1.95 8.95
N PRO A 37 10.59 3.02 8.90
CA PRO A 37 10.66 4.01 7.83
C PRO A 37 12.00 4.77 7.82
N PHE A 38 12.69 4.89 8.94
CA PHE A 38 14.01 5.53 9.01
C PHE A 38 15.09 4.66 8.35
N ALA A 39 14.88 3.34 8.26
CA ALA A 39 15.73 2.44 7.48
C ALA A 39 15.51 2.58 5.96
N LEU A 40 14.39 3.16 5.52
CA LEU A 40 14.13 3.48 4.11
C LEU A 40 14.60 4.87 3.73
N TRP A 41 14.50 5.81 4.67
CA TRP A 41 14.94 7.18 4.54
C TRP A 41 15.12 7.83 5.92
N SER A 42 16.37 8.04 6.33
CA SER A 42 16.75 8.57 7.64
C SER A 42 16.11 9.91 7.97
N ASP A 43 15.95 10.79 6.97
CA ASP A 43 15.52 12.17 7.17
C ASP A 43 13.99 12.36 7.08
N VAL A 44 13.22 11.28 6.93
CA VAL A 44 11.78 11.35 6.78
C VAL A 44 11.11 12.04 7.98
N LYS A 45 10.35 13.11 7.73
CA LYS A 45 9.61 13.86 8.75
C LYS A 45 8.10 13.62 8.68
N SER A 46 7.57 13.51 7.46
CA SER A 46 6.15 13.33 7.20
C SER A 46 5.93 12.24 6.16
N VAL A 47 4.73 11.67 6.18
CA VAL A 47 4.28 10.67 5.21
C VAL A 47 2.90 11.09 4.76
N VAL A 48 2.74 11.25 3.44
CA VAL A 48 1.45 11.53 2.79
C VAL A 48 0.99 10.22 2.15
N VAL A 49 -0.22 9.78 2.50
CA VAL A 49 -0.81 8.55 1.96
C VAL A 49 -1.99 8.94 1.08
N VAL A 50 -2.10 8.30 -0.08
CA VAL A 50 -3.16 8.56 -1.06
C VAL A 50 -3.92 7.27 -1.31
N GLY A 51 -5.25 7.32 -1.19
CA GLY A 51 -6.14 6.23 -1.58
C GLY A 51 -6.81 6.52 -2.92
N VAL A 52 -6.94 5.52 -3.79
CA VAL A 52 -7.65 5.63 -5.06
C VAL A 52 -8.60 4.47 -5.19
N ASN A 53 -9.89 4.76 -5.35
CA ASN A 53 -10.89 3.74 -5.64
C ASN A 53 -10.68 3.20 -7.06
N TYR A 54 -10.60 1.88 -7.19
CA TYR A 54 -10.47 1.17 -8.46
C TYR A 54 -11.72 0.34 -8.80
N GLY A 55 -12.77 0.44 -7.99
CA GLY A 55 -14.05 -0.22 -8.22
C GLY A 55 -14.66 0.17 -9.57
N PRO A 56 -15.22 -0.79 -10.33
CA PRO A 56 -15.89 -0.48 -11.58
C PRO A 56 -17.22 0.21 -11.31
N GLU A 57 -17.77 0.90 -12.32
CA GLU A 57 -19.10 1.52 -12.22
C GLU A 57 -20.23 0.49 -12.01
N GLY A 58 -20.04 -0.75 -12.49
CA GLY A 58 -21.01 -1.84 -12.36
C GLY A 58 -20.66 -2.89 -11.31
N ASN A 59 -21.43 -3.98 -11.25
CA ASN A 59 -21.15 -5.08 -10.31
C ASN A 59 -19.79 -5.75 -10.61
N PRO A 60 -18.80 -5.69 -9.69
CA PRO A 60 -17.47 -6.28 -9.91
C PRO A 60 -17.50 -7.80 -10.09
N LEU A 61 -18.56 -8.46 -9.61
CA LEU A 61 -18.77 -9.92 -9.65
C LEU A 61 -19.58 -10.39 -10.87
N ALA A 62 -19.99 -9.49 -11.76
CA ALA A 62 -20.82 -9.84 -12.91
C ALA A 62 -20.20 -10.94 -13.81
N THR A 63 -18.88 -11.05 -13.88
CA THR A 63 -18.21 -12.12 -14.64
C THR A 63 -18.45 -13.52 -14.07
N LEU A 64 -18.75 -13.66 -12.78
CA LEU A 64 -18.93 -14.98 -12.14
C LEU A 64 -20.14 -15.75 -12.67
N SER A 65 -21.11 -15.08 -13.31
CA SER A 65 -22.26 -15.73 -13.94
C SER A 65 -21.95 -16.31 -15.32
N LYS A 66 -20.80 -15.98 -15.91
CA LYS A 66 -20.40 -16.44 -17.25
C LYS A 66 -19.69 -17.78 -17.19
N LYS A 67 -20.31 -18.83 -17.72
CA LYS A 67 -19.74 -20.19 -17.73
C LYS A 67 -18.56 -20.38 -18.71
N ASN A 68 -18.38 -19.47 -19.66
CA ASN A 68 -17.36 -19.54 -20.71
C ASN A 68 -16.21 -18.53 -20.51
N ALA A 69 -16.08 -17.93 -19.32
CA ALA A 69 -15.04 -16.95 -19.04
C ALA A 69 -14.47 -17.10 -17.62
N GLY A 70 -13.16 -16.93 -17.49
CA GLY A 70 -12.51 -16.80 -16.18
C GLY A 70 -12.70 -15.40 -15.59
N ALA A 71 -12.85 -15.31 -14.27
CA ALA A 71 -12.89 -14.04 -13.56
C ALA A 71 -11.47 -13.58 -13.17
N ILE A 72 -11.11 -12.37 -13.60
CA ILE A 72 -9.86 -11.71 -13.19
C ILE A 72 -10.19 -10.71 -12.07
N SER A 73 -9.32 -10.62 -11.07
CA SER A 73 -9.46 -9.67 -9.97
C SER A 73 -9.57 -8.23 -10.50
N VAL A 74 -10.43 -7.43 -9.88
CA VAL A 74 -10.78 -6.08 -10.38
C VAL A 74 -9.53 -5.19 -10.53
N TYR A 75 -8.60 -5.23 -9.59
CA TYR A 75 -7.39 -4.41 -9.61
C TYR A 75 -6.48 -4.69 -10.83
N ALA A 76 -6.64 -5.87 -11.46
CA ALA A 76 -5.84 -6.32 -12.60
C ALA A 76 -6.60 -6.20 -13.94
N ARG A 77 -7.83 -5.66 -13.96
CA ARG A 77 -8.63 -5.52 -15.20
C ARG A 77 -8.24 -4.31 -16.04
N ASN A 78 -7.70 -3.28 -15.40
CA ASN A 78 -7.37 -2.00 -16.03
C ASN A 78 -5.87 -1.88 -16.30
N ARG A 79 -5.47 -0.74 -16.87
CA ARG A 79 -4.05 -0.37 -16.98
C ARG A 79 -3.35 -0.53 -15.64
N ASP A 80 -2.13 -1.06 -15.69
CA ASP A 80 -1.26 -1.25 -14.54
C ASP A 80 -1.23 -0.03 -13.60
N TYR A 81 -1.77 -0.22 -12.40
CA TYR A 81 -1.97 0.83 -11.42
C TYR A 81 -0.64 1.46 -10.98
N HIS A 82 0.46 0.70 -11.00
CA HIS A 82 1.79 1.21 -10.63
C HIS A 82 2.16 2.41 -11.50
N LYS A 83 1.94 2.32 -12.81
CA LYS A 83 2.29 3.40 -13.76
C LYS A 83 1.44 4.63 -13.53
N ILE A 84 0.13 4.44 -13.32
CA ILE A 84 -0.83 5.54 -13.12
C ILE A 84 -0.57 6.24 -11.79
N LEU A 85 -0.52 5.50 -10.68
CA LEU A 85 -0.34 6.07 -9.35
C LEU A 85 1.04 6.70 -9.21
N LYS A 86 2.11 6.06 -9.68
CA LYS A 86 3.46 6.63 -9.62
C LYS A 86 3.56 7.94 -10.39
N GLY A 87 2.91 8.06 -11.56
CA GLY A 87 2.84 9.30 -12.31
C GLY A 87 2.13 10.43 -11.54
N ARG A 88 0.94 10.14 -11.00
CA ARG A 88 0.15 11.10 -10.21
C ARG A 88 0.86 11.52 -8.92
N MET A 89 1.47 10.57 -8.21
CA MET A 89 2.22 10.85 -6.99
C MET A 89 3.47 11.67 -7.26
N LYS A 90 4.17 11.46 -8.38
CA LYS A 90 5.28 12.33 -8.80
C LYS A 90 4.81 13.75 -9.05
N GLN A 91 3.69 13.94 -9.75
CA GLN A 91 3.12 15.27 -10.00
C GLN A 91 2.76 15.97 -8.68
N LEU A 92 2.07 15.27 -7.77
CA LEU A 92 1.73 15.79 -6.45
C LEU A 92 2.98 16.14 -5.65
N GLY A 93 3.96 15.23 -5.60
CA GLY A 93 5.22 15.45 -4.89
C GLY A 93 6.00 16.65 -5.44
N SER A 94 6.15 16.74 -6.76
CA SER A 94 6.82 17.87 -7.41
C SER A 94 6.12 19.18 -7.12
N TRP A 95 4.78 19.20 -7.11
CA TRP A 95 4.02 20.38 -6.72
C TRP A 95 4.30 20.79 -5.26
N ILE A 96 4.29 19.84 -4.31
CA ILE A 96 4.62 20.10 -2.90
C ILE A 96 6.03 20.69 -2.77
N VAL A 97 7.04 20.03 -3.36
CA VAL A 97 8.44 20.48 -3.29
C VAL A 97 8.63 21.84 -3.95
N SER A 98 7.98 22.11 -5.09
CA SER A 98 8.07 23.41 -5.76
C SER A 98 7.55 24.57 -4.90
N ARG A 99 6.61 24.30 -3.99
CA ARG A 99 5.94 25.33 -3.18
C ARG A 99 6.51 25.46 -1.77
N TYR A 100 7.01 24.37 -1.19
CA TYR A 100 7.42 24.31 0.21
C TYR A 100 8.88 23.88 0.40
N GLY A 101 9.59 23.51 -0.68
CA GLY A 101 10.95 22.97 -0.62
C GLY A 101 11.02 21.56 -0.05
N GLY A 102 12.25 21.12 0.23
CA GLY A 102 12.55 19.79 0.77
C GLY A 102 12.62 18.69 -0.29
N ASP A 103 12.96 17.49 0.18
CA ASP A 103 13.11 16.31 -0.65
C ASP A 103 11.84 15.45 -0.62
N LEU A 104 11.69 14.55 -1.60
CA LEU A 104 10.57 13.62 -1.66
C LEU A 104 11.00 12.24 -2.15
N LYS A 105 10.32 11.20 -1.64
CA LYS A 105 10.45 9.82 -2.10
C LYS A 105 9.06 9.23 -2.34
N VAL A 106 8.84 8.70 -3.54
CA VAL A 106 7.55 8.11 -3.96
C VAL A 106 7.64 6.60 -3.92
N PHE A 107 6.64 5.97 -3.31
CA PHE A 107 6.47 4.53 -3.25
C PHE A 107 5.07 4.14 -3.70
N VAL A 108 4.99 3.04 -4.45
CA VAL A 108 3.75 2.36 -4.85
C VAL A 108 4.08 0.86 -4.92
N ASP A 109 3.58 0.06 -3.97
CA ASP A 109 3.59 -1.42 -3.86
C ASP A 109 4.98 -2.12 -3.88
N THR A 110 5.80 -1.77 -4.86
CA THR A 110 7.13 -2.32 -5.18
C THR A 110 8.20 -2.07 -4.13
N ALA A 111 7.99 -1.17 -3.18
CA ALA A 111 8.98 -0.84 -2.16
C ALA A 111 8.67 -1.57 -0.85
N PRO A 112 9.67 -1.86 -0.02
CA PRO A 112 9.47 -2.47 1.29
C PRO A 112 8.90 -1.47 2.30
N VAL A 113 7.76 -0.85 1.99
CA VAL A 113 7.01 0.07 2.86
C VAL A 113 5.78 -0.67 3.38
N MET A 114 5.49 -0.56 4.68
CA MET A 114 4.23 -1.05 5.22
C MET A 114 3.11 -0.05 4.98
N GLU A 115 2.52 -0.10 3.77
CA GLU A 115 1.50 0.85 3.33
C GLU A 115 0.22 0.79 4.17
N LYS A 116 -0.26 -0.40 4.53
CA LYS A 116 -1.52 -0.57 5.29
C LYS A 116 -1.48 0.09 6.68
N PRO A 117 -0.45 -0.12 7.54
CA PRO A 117 -0.32 0.63 8.80
C PRO A 117 -0.20 2.15 8.62
N LEU A 118 0.48 2.62 7.57
CA LEU A 118 0.58 4.05 7.28
C LEU A 118 -0.78 4.63 6.89
N ALA A 119 -1.53 3.92 6.06
CA ALA A 119 -2.86 4.35 5.63
C ALA A 119 -3.88 4.38 6.77
N GLU A 120 -3.82 3.41 7.68
CA GLU A 120 -4.61 3.39 8.92
C GLU A 120 -4.27 4.59 9.81
N ALA A 121 -2.98 4.85 10.04
CA ALA A 121 -2.54 6.01 10.83
C ALA A 121 -2.82 7.36 10.16
N ALA A 122 -2.98 7.38 8.84
CA ALA A 122 -3.40 8.55 8.07
C ALA A 122 -4.93 8.73 8.02
N GLY A 123 -5.70 7.81 8.61
CA GLY A 123 -7.16 7.89 8.66
C GLY A 123 -7.87 7.54 7.35
N ILE A 124 -7.21 6.83 6.42
CA ILE A 124 -7.85 6.36 5.18
C ILE A 124 -8.86 5.24 5.48
N GLY A 125 -8.60 4.44 6.52
CA GLY A 125 -9.39 3.27 6.86
C GLY A 125 -8.77 2.47 8.00
N TRP A 126 -9.16 1.21 8.14
CA TRP A 126 -8.61 0.27 9.12
C TRP A 126 -8.24 -1.06 8.47
N GLN A 127 -7.34 -1.83 9.08
CA GLN A 127 -7.02 -3.16 8.57
C GLN A 127 -8.09 -4.19 8.97
N GLY A 128 -8.80 -4.75 7.99
CA GLY A 128 -9.81 -5.79 8.21
C GLY A 128 -9.20 -7.16 8.54
N LYS A 129 -10.04 -8.11 9.01
CA LYS A 129 -9.62 -9.50 9.32
C LYS A 129 -9.05 -10.23 8.11
N HIS A 130 -9.51 -9.89 6.90
CA HIS A 130 -8.98 -10.39 5.62
C HIS A 130 -7.69 -9.67 5.20
N THR A 131 -7.05 -8.93 6.12
CA THR A 131 -5.79 -8.22 5.97
C THR A 131 -5.76 -7.00 5.05
N ASN A 132 -6.82 -6.71 4.28
CA ASN A 132 -6.87 -5.48 3.46
C ASN A 132 -7.23 -4.27 4.30
N LEU A 133 -6.79 -3.10 3.83
CA LEU A 133 -7.30 -1.84 4.34
C LEU A 133 -8.76 -1.69 3.90
N VAL A 134 -9.63 -1.21 4.77
CA VAL A 134 -11.05 -0.97 4.50
C VAL A 134 -11.37 0.46 4.87
N SER A 135 -12.04 1.17 3.98
CA SER A 135 -12.60 2.49 4.22
C SER A 135 -14.13 2.41 4.31
N GLU A 136 -14.74 3.32 5.07
CA GLU A 136 -16.20 3.38 5.21
C GLU A 136 -16.90 3.66 3.87
N ARG A 137 -16.30 4.53 3.04
CA ARG A 137 -16.93 5.02 1.81
C ARG A 137 -16.69 4.15 0.58
N TYR A 138 -15.51 3.54 0.47
CA TYR A 138 -15.09 2.84 -0.74
C TYR A 138 -14.82 1.36 -0.54
N GLY A 139 -14.97 0.83 0.68
CA GLY A 139 -14.59 -0.54 1.00
C GLY A 139 -13.07 -0.72 0.93
N SER A 140 -12.64 -1.89 0.46
CA SER A 140 -11.23 -2.29 0.39
C SER A 140 -10.58 -2.11 -0.98
#